data_AF-A0A353NA29-F1
#
_entry.id   AF-A0A353NA29-F1
#
_cell.length_a   1.000
_cell.length_b   1.000
_cell.length_c   1.000
_cell.angle_alpha   90.00
_cell.angle_beta   90.00
_cell.angle_gamma   90.00
#
_symmetry.space_group_name_H-M   'P 1'
#
loop_
_entity.id
_entity.type
_entity.pdbx_description
1 polymer ?
#
loop_
_entity_poly.entity_id
_entity_poly.type
_entity_poly.pdbx_seq_one_letter_code
_entity_poly.pdbx_strand_id
1 'polypeptide(L)'
;QVKEFIQTDPHYRVKIEKVDEIREKSSEIEALMRTTLFQFEQYIKNSKRVQPEVLASVSSVEEPGRLADIIASHLNLKIEDKQALLEAIAPDERLEKLCSILMKELEIIEMERRIHLRVRKQMEKTQKEYYLREQMKAIQRELGEKDERTAEADELRGRLKELELPDEVRQRALKEIDRLEKMPPLVAEAVVVRNYLDWLLSLPWGVFTDDHLDLDAA
;
A
#
# COMPACT_ATOMS: atom_id res chain seq x y z
N GLN A 1 9.53 45.49 13.68
CA GLN A 1 9.05 45.57 12.29
C GLN A 1 10.02 46.40 11.45
N VAL A 2 10.39 45.93 10.25
CA VAL A 2 11.18 46.73 9.29
C VAL A 2 10.26 47.77 8.65
N LYS A 3 10.66 49.05 8.65
CA LYS A 3 9.90 50.15 8.04
C LYS A 3 10.47 50.57 6.70
N GLU A 4 11.79 50.61 6.60
CA GLU A 4 12.47 51.15 5.42
C GLU A 4 13.86 50.52 5.26
N PHE A 5 14.25 50.25 4.02
CA PHE A 5 15.61 49.84 3.66
C PHE A 5 16.42 51.08 3.26
N ILE A 6 17.39 51.46 4.09
CA ILE A 6 18.20 52.67 3.93
C ILE A 6 19.40 52.42 3.00
N GLN A 7 19.96 51.21 3.05
CA GLN A 7 21.13 50.81 2.29
C GLN A 7 21.05 49.31 1.98
N THR A 8 21.54 48.89 0.82
CA THR A 8 21.55 47.48 0.39
C THR A 8 22.95 46.93 0.14
N ASP A 9 23.91 47.77 -0.28
CA ASP A 9 25.31 47.40 -0.54
C ASP A 9 26.29 48.23 0.33
N PRO A 10 27.36 47.65 0.91
CA PRO A 10 27.75 46.23 0.88
C PRO A 10 26.95 45.34 1.85
N HIS A 11 26.07 45.94 2.64
CA HIS A 11 25.18 45.24 3.58
C HIS A 11 23.87 46.01 3.74
N TYR A 12 22.82 45.30 4.18
CA TYR A 12 21.54 45.91 4.46
C TYR A 12 21.59 46.78 5.72
N ARG A 13 21.16 48.03 5.62
CA ARG A 13 20.75 48.86 6.77
C ARG A 13 19.27 49.16 6.66
N VAL A 14 18.55 48.96 7.76
CA VAL A 14 17.10 49.12 7.82
C VAL A 14 16.71 50.00 8.99
N LYS A 15 15.65 50.79 8.80
CA LYS A 15 14.94 51.42 9.91
C LYS A 15 13.97 50.42 10.50
N ILE A 16 14.10 50.17 11.80
CA ILE A 16 13.21 49.27 12.54
C ILE A 16 12.35 50.06 13.51
N GLU A 17 11.13 49.58 13.71
CA GLU A 17 10.30 49.95 14.85
C GLU A 17 10.23 48.75 15.80
N LYS A 18 10.46 48.98 17.09
CA LYS A 18 10.27 47.96 18.10
C LYS A 18 8.78 47.70 18.23
N VAL A 19 8.38 46.44 18.13
CA VAL A 19 7.02 46.01 18.37
C VAL A 19 6.97 45.51 19.80
N ASP A 20 6.16 46.15 20.64
CA ASP A 20 5.92 45.66 21.99
C ASP A 20 4.76 44.66 21.93
N GLU A 21 5.02 43.43 22.37
CA GLU A 21 3.98 42.41 22.47
C GLU A 21 3.08 42.67 23.68
N ILE A 22 1.78 42.56 23.47
CA ILE A 22 0.78 42.58 24.53
C ILE A 22 0.96 41.29 25.35
N ARG A 23 1.28 41.44 26.63
CA ARG A 23 1.49 40.30 27.55
C ARG A 23 0.24 39.91 28.33
N GLU A 24 -0.87 40.60 28.08
CA GLU A 24 -2.12 40.34 28.80
C GLU A 24 -2.67 38.97 28.44
N LYS A 25 -2.99 38.19 29.47
CA LYS A 25 -3.64 36.89 29.34
C LYS A 25 -5.13 37.08 29.52
N SER A 26 -5.85 37.16 28.40
CA SER A 26 -7.29 36.93 28.45
C SER A 26 -7.55 35.45 28.73
N SER A 27 -8.75 35.12 29.23
CA SER A 27 -9.19 33.74 29.39
C SER A 27 -9.12 32.93 28.08
N GLU A 28 -9.30 33.61 26.94
CA GLU A 28 -9.22 33.01 25.61
C GLU A 28 -7.77 32.64 25.26
N ILE A 29 -6.80 33.52 25.53
CA ILE A 29 -5.38 33.25 25.31
C ILE A 29 -4.91 32.07 26.18
N GLU A 30 -5.34 32.00 27.44
CA GLU A 30 -5.01 30.85 28.30
C GLU A 30 -5.59 29.53 27.75
N ALA A 31 -6.81 29.55 27.23
CA ALA A 31 -7.42 28.39 26.59
C ALA A 31 -6.66 27.97 25.33
N LEU A 32 -6.24 28.93 24.50
CA LEU A 32 -5.41 28.70 23.32
C LEU A 32 -4.04 28.11 23.69
N MET A 33 -3.38 28.64 24.72
CA MET A 33 -2.10 28.10 25.21
C MET A 33 -2.24 26.64 25.65
N ARG A 34 -3.26 26.32 26.46
CA ARG A 34 -3.54 24.94 26.90
C ARG A 34 -3.81 24.01 25.72
N THR A 35 -4.60 24.47 24.76
CA THR A 35 -4.93 23.69 23.55
C THR A 35 -3.69 23.44 22.70
N THR A 36 -2.88 24.47 22.47
CA THR A 36 -1.63 24.37 21.70
C THR A 36 -0.65 23.40 22.38
N LEU A 37 -0.48 23.51 23.70
CA LEU A 37 0.36 22.60 24.49
C LEU A 37 -0.11 21.14 24.39
N PHE A 38 -1.41 20.90 24.51
CA PHE A 38 -1.97 19.56 24.38
C PHE A 38 -1.72 18.97 22.99
N GLN A 39 -1.94 19.76 21.93
CA GLN A 39 -1.66 19.32 20.55
C GLN A 39 -0.18 19.05 20.34
N PHE A 40 0.70 19.90 20.88
CA PHE A 40 2.13 19.70 20.82
C PHE A 40 2.58 18.42 21.56
N GLU A 41 1.98 18.12 22.71
CA GLU A 41 2.22 16.86 23.42
C GLU A 41 1.83 15.64 22.56
N GLN A 42 0.66 15.69 21.90
CA GLN A 42 0.25 14.63 20.96
C GLN A 42 1.23 14.52 19.79
N TYR A 43 1.72 15.65 19.29
CA TYR A 43 2.67 15.68 18.17
C TYR A 43 4.00 15.01 18.55
N ILE A 44 4.53 15.30 19.74
CA ILE A 44 5.76 14.66 20.26
C ILE A 44 5.56 13.14 20.38
N LYS A 45 4.44 12.71 21.00
CA LYS A 45 4.13 11.28 21.19
C LYS A 45 4.04 10.50 19.89
N ASN A 46 3.43 11.10 18.86
CA ASN A 46 3.19 10.41 17.60
C ASN A 46 4.36 10.52 16.60
N SER A 47 5.06 11.65 16.54
CA SER A 47 6.16 11.86 15.58
C SER A 47 7.47 11.19 16.00
N LYS A 48 7.73 11.05 17.31
CA LYS A 48 9.04 10.62 17.87
C LYS A 48 10.25 11.43 17.37
N ARG A 49 10.04 12.57 16.69
CA ARG A 49 11.11 13.42 16.14
C ARG A 49 11.67 14.39 17.17
N VAL A 50 10.86 14.75 18.16
CA VAL A 50 11.20 15.69 19.22
C VAL A 50 11.39 14.93 20.52
N GLN A 51 12.41 15.32 21.30
CA GLN A 51 12.69 14.68 22.59
C GLN A 51 11.63 15.09 23.64
N PRO A 52 11.14 14.17 24.48
CA PRO A 52 10.14 14.49 25.50
C PRO A 52 10.56 15.59 26.50
N GLU A 53 11.87 15.76 26.74
CA GLU A 53 12.41 16.81 27.62
C GLU A 53 12.02 18.22 27.18
N VAL A 54 11.84 18.42 25.86
CA VAL A 54 11.39 19.69 25.30
C VAL A 54 10.01 20.08 25.84
N LEU A 55 9.09 19.12 25.99
CA LEU A 55 7.74 19.40 26.47
C LEU A 55 7.74 20.04 27.87
N ALA A 56 8.62 19.58 28.76
CA ALA A 56 8.75 20.13 30.12
C ALA A 56 9.29 21.56 30.12
N SER A 57 10.15 21.90 29.16
CA SER A 57 10.64 23.27 29.00
C SER A 57 9.54 24.21 28.50
N VAL A 58 8.74 23.77 27.52
CA VAL A 58 7.66 24.58 26.94
C VAL A 58 6.50 24.78 27.92
N SER A 59 6.15 23.76 28.72
CA SER A 59 5.04 23.86 29.67
C SER A 59 5.27 24.87 30.80
N SER A 60 6.53 25.22 31.07
CA SER A 60 6.89 26.24 32.06
C SER A 60 6.80 27.69 31.54
N VAL A 61 6.51 27.87 30.25
CA VAL A 61 6.48 29.17 29.59
C VAL A 61 5.13 29.85 29.81
N GLU A 62 5.17 30.93 30.59
CA GLU A 62 3.99 31.73 30.89
C GLU A 62 3.64 32.75 29.80
N GLU A 63 4.59 33.13 28.95
CA GLU A 63 4.39 34.15 27.91
C GLU A 63 3.81 33.52 26.63
N PRO A 64 2.61 33.92 26.15
CA PRO A 64 1.93 33.26 25.01
C PRO A 64 2.72 33.34 23.70
N GLY A 65 3.28 34.51 23.38
CA GLY A 65 4.11 34.69 22.18
C GLY A 65 5.36 33.82 22.22
N ARG A 66 6.05 33.80 23.36
CA ARG A 66 7.24 32.97 23.57
C ARG A 66 6.92 31.48 23.51
N LEU A 67 5.78 31.04 24.05
CA LEU A 67 5.33 29.66 23.96
C LEU A 67 5.13 29.25 22.49
N ALA A 68 4.45 30.09 21.70
CA ALA A 68 4.24 29.85 20.28
C ALA A 68 5.58 29.76 19.52
N ASP A 69 6.52 30.67 19.79
CA ASP A 69 7.83 30.72 19.12
C ASP A 69 8.68 29.47 19.42
N ILE A 70 8.71 29.03 20.69
CA ILE A 70 9.46 27.83 21.08
C ILE A 70 8.86 26.60 20.40
N ILE A 71 7.53 26.44 20.43
CA ILE A 71 6.88 25.30 19.76
C ILE A 71 7.19 25.33 18.26
N ALA A 72 7.02 26.48 17.60
CA ALA A 72 7.28 26.63 16.17
C ALA A 72 8.73 26.27 15.79
N SER A 73 9.71 26.53 16.68
CA SER A 73 11.11 26.18 16.46
C SER A 73 11.39 24.67 16.42
N HIS A 74 10.55 23.87 17.08
CA HIS A 74 10.64 22.40 17.10
C HIS A 74 9.82 21.72 16.00
N LEU A 75 9.00 22.48 15.27
CA LEU A 75 8.22 21.97 14.15
C LEU A 75 8.99 22.10 12.84
N ASN A 76 8.87 21.08 11.99
CA ASN A 76 9.44 21.11 10.65
C ASN A 76 8.51 21.81 9.67
N LEU A 77 8.37 23.13 9.82
CA LEU A 77 7.47 23.96 9.01
C LEU A 77 8.14 24.44 7.72
N LYS A 78 7.32 24.67 6.69
CA LYS A 78 7.75 25.34 5.46
C LYS A 78 8.12 26.80 5.77
N ILE A 79 8.95 27.40 4.91
CA ILE A 79 9.44 28.77 5.12
C ILE A 79 8.26 29.75 5.14
N GLU A 80 7.26 29.53 4.30
CA GLU A 80 6.06 30.35 4.20
C GLU A 80 5.27 30.35 5.52
N ASP A 81 5.11 29.19 6.14
CA ASP A 81 4.41 29.05 7.43
C ASP A 81 5.21 29.69 8.57
N LYS A 82 6.54 29.55 8.56
CA LYS A 82 7.42 30.22 9.53
C LYS A 82 7.32 31.74 9.43
N GLN A 83 7.30 32.26 8.21
CA GLN A 83 7.14 33.69 7.96
C GLN A 83 5.75 34.17 8.40
N ALA A 84 4.69 33.41 8.11
CA ALA A 84 3.33 33.76 8.50
C ALA A 84 3.12 33.78 10.03
N LEU A 85 3.84 32.93 10.77
CA LEU A 85 3.88 32.96 12.23
C LEU A 85 4.69 34.15 12.75
N LEU A 86 5.82 34.47 12.13
CA LEU A 86 6.66 35.63 12.49
C LEU A 86 5.95 36.97 12.26
N GLU A 87 5.11 37.04 11.22
CA GLU A 87 4.30 38.23 10.90
C GLU A 87 3.06 38.37 11.78
N ALA A 88 2.64 37.30 12.47
CA ALA A 88 1.56 37.34 13.46
C ALA A 88 2.08 38.00 14.74
N ILE A 89 1.98 39.33 14.79
CA ILE A 89 2.44 40.15 15.93
C ILE A 89 1.63 39.83 17.19
N ALA A 90 0.32 39.64 17.04
CA ALA A 90 -0.59 39.39 18.15
C ALA A 90 -0.44 37.92 18.65
N PRO A 91 -0.21 37.68 19.95
CA PRO A 91 0.04 36.33 20.47
C PRO A 91 -1.13 35.36 20.27
N ASP A 92 -2.36 35.86 20.35
CA ASP A 92 -3.61 35.14 20.04
C ASP A 92 -3.62 34.64 18.59
N GLU A 93 -3.39 35.54 17.62
CA GLU A 93 -3.35 35.18 16.20
C GLU A 93 -2.23 34.17 15.91
N ARG A 94 -1.06 34.33 16.55
CA ARG A 94 0.06 33.41 16.41
C ARG A 94 -0.28 32.02 16.96
N LEU A 95 -0.92 31.95 18.13
CA LEU A 95 -1.36 30.69 18.74
C LEU A 95 -2.45 30.00 17.92
N GLU A 96 -3.40 30.74 17.36
CA GLU A 96 -4.44 30.19 16.47
C GLU A 96 -3.84 29.58 15.20
N LYS A 97 -2.94 30.32 14.54
CA LYS A 97 -2.20 29.83 13.36
C LYS A 97 -1.41 28.57 13.70
N LEU A 98 -0.70 28.59 14.82
CA LEU A 98 0.09 27.45 15.29
C LEU A 98 -0.78 26.23 15.61
N CYS A 99 -1.93 26.42 16.25
CA CYS A 99 -2.92 25.36 16.47
C CYS A 99 -3.38 24.75 15.14
N SER A 100 -3.72 25.58 14.14
CA SER A 100 -4.14 25.09 12.82
C SER A 100 -3.05 24.25 12.15
N ILE A 101 -1.79 24.68 12.25
CA ILE A 101 -0.63 23.96 11.73
C ILE A 101 -0.45 22.62 12.46
N LEU A 102 -0.49 22.61 13.79
CA LEU A 102 -0.36 21.39 14.60
C LEU A 102 -1.48 20.39 14.30
N MET A 103 -2.72 20.85 14.14
CA MET A 103 -3.84 19.98 13.77
C MET A 103 -3.60 19.28 12.42
N LYS A 104 -3.16 20.02 11.40
CA LYS A 104 -2.85 19.44 10.08
C LYS A 104 -1.72 18.41 10.16
N GLU A 105 -0.66 18.71 10.90
CA GLU A 105 0.47 17.79 11.10
C GLU A 105 0.03 16.51 11.82
N LEU A 106 -0.79 16.62 12.85
CA LEU A 106 -1.35 15.46 13.55
C LEU A 106 -2.20 14.58 12.62
N GLU A 107 -3.04 15.20 11.78
CA GLU A 107 -3.87 14.48 10.80
C GLU A 107 -3.01 13.71 9.79
N ILE A 108 -1.93 14.33 9.30
CA ILE A 108 -0.96 13.69 8.41
C ILE A 108 -0.33 12.47 9.10
N ILE A 109 0.15 12.62 10.34
CA ILE A 109 0.77 11.53 11.09
C ILE A 109 -0.21 10.37 11.30
N GLU A 110 -1.48 10.65 11.60
CA GLU A 110 -2.51 9.63 11.72
C GLU A 110 -2.81 8.91 10.39
N MET A 111 -2.83 9.64 9.28
CA MET A 111 -2.96 9.06 7.94
C MET A 111 -1.77 8.15 7.60
N GLU A 112 -0.54 8.60 7.83
CA GLU A 112 0.67 7.80 7.64
C GLU A 112 0.60 6.51 8.45
N ARG A 113 0.20 6.59 9.73
CA ARG A 113 0.01 5.41 10.59
C ARG A 113 -1.03 4.44 10.03
N ARG A 114 -2.17 4.93 9.55
CA ARG A 114 -3.21 4.09 8.92
C ARG A 114 -2.69 3.40 7.66
N ILE A 115 -1.92 4.10 6.84
CA ILE A 115 -1.29 3.54 5.63
C ILE A 115 -0.30 2.45 6.01
N HIS A 116 0.61 2.72 6.96
CA HIS A 116 1.58 1.74 7.44
C HIS A 116 0.91 0.47 7.98
N LEU A 117 -0.16 0.60 8.76
CA LEU A 117 -0.91 -0.55 9.27
C LEU A 117 -1.56 -1.37 8.15
N ARG A 118 -2.10 -0.71 7.11
CA ARG A 118 -2.70 -1.38 5.96
C ARG A 118 -1.65 -2.15 5.15
N VAL A 119 -0.51 -1.52 4.88
CA VAL A 119 0.62 -2.16 4.17
C VAL A 119 1.13 -3.36 4.96
N ARG A 120 1.32 -3.22 6.28
CA ARG A 120 1.75 -4.33 7.14
C ARG A 120 0.77 -5.51 7.11
N LYS A 121 -0.54 -5.27 7.24
CA LYS A 121 -1.56 -6.32 7.15
C LYS A 121 -1.54 -7.03 5.79
N GLN A 122 -1.35 -6.28 4.71
CA GLN A 122 -1.25 -6.86 3.37
C GLN A 122 0.00 -7.75 3.24
N MET A 123 1.14 -7.29 3.74
CA MET A 123 2.39 -8.07 3.75
C MET A 123 2.26 -9.35 4.57
N GLU A 124 1.69 -9.27 5.78
CA GLU A 124 1.46 -10.44 6.64
C GLU A 124 0.55 -11.47 5.95
N LYS A 125 -0.50 -11.02 5.25
CA LYS A 125 -1.38 -11.90 4.45
C LYS A 125 -0.61 -12.58 3.32
N THR A 126 0.15 -11.82 2.52
CA THR A 126 0.93 -12.37 1.41
C THR A 126 2.00 -13.35 1.89
N GLN A 127 2.68 -13.05 3.00
CA GLN A 127 3.68 -13.94 3.59
C GLN A 127 3.04 -15.25 4.10
N LYS A 128 1.88 -15.16 4.74
CA LYS A 128 1.11 -16.33 5.20
C LYS A 128 0.65 -17.19 4.02
N GLU A 129 0.13 -16.59 2.96
CA GLU A 129 -0.27 -17.30 1.74
C GLU A 129 0.93 -17.98 1.06
N TYR A 130 2.08 -17.30 0.98
CA TYR A 130 3.31 -17.89 0.45
C TYR A 130 3.76 -19.10 1.26
N TYR A 131 3.79 -18.96 2.59
CA TYR A 131 4.17 -20.05 3.50
C TYR A 131 3.24 -21.26 3.38
N LEU A 132 1.92 -21.04 3.36
CA LEU A 132 0.94 -22.10 3.21
C LEU A 132 1.07 -22.83 1.87
N ARG A 133 1.36 -22.12 0.78
CA ARG A 133 1.60 -22.74 -0.53
C ARG A 133 2.84 -23.63 -0.54
N GLU A 134 3.92 -23.20 0.08
CA GLU A 134 5.13 -24.03 0.20
C GLU A 134 4.89 -25.25 1.09
N GLN A 135 4.13 -25.10 2.19
CA GLN A 135 3.72 -26.25 3.01
C GLN A 135 2.87 -27.25 2.22
N MET A 136 1.90 -26.79 1.44
CA MET A 136 1.08 -27.68 0.60
C MET A 136 1.93 -28.45 -0.42
N LYS A 137 2.89 -27.80 -1.08
CA LYS A 137 3.82 -28.46 -2.00
C LYS A 137 4.69 -29.51 -1.30
N ALA A 138 5.13 -29.24 -0.07
CA ALA A 138 5.91 -30.20 0.71
C ALA A 138 5.06 -31.41 1.12
N ILE A 139 3.85 -31.18 1.60
CA ILE A 139 2.88 -32.22 1.98
C ILE A 139 2.54 -33.12 0.78
N GLN A 140 2.26 -32.54 -0.40
CA GLN A 140 1.99 -33.28 -1.63
C GLN A 140 3.18 -34.16 -2.04
N ARG A 141 4.42 -33.69 -1.86
CA ARG A 141 5.63 -34.50 -2.11
C ARG A 141 5.78 -35.64 -1.10
N GLU A 142 5.47 -35.41 0.17
CA GLU A 142 5.59 -36.43 1.24
C GLU A 142 4.50 -37.50 1.17
N LEU A 143 3.27 -37.13 0.83
CA LEU A 143 2.14 -38.06 0.68
C LEU A 143 2.30 -39.00 -0.52
N GLY A 144 3.24 -38.73 -1.43
CA GLY A 144 3.41 -39.52 -2.66
C GLY A 144 2.22 -39.41 -3.62
N GLU A 145 1.24 -38.56 -3.30
CA GLU A 145 0.21 -38.11 -4.22
C GLU A 145 0.90 -37.28 -5.29
N LYS A 146 1.29 -37.95 -6.38
CA LYS A 146 1.43 -37.27 -7.66
C LYS A 146 0.21 -36.38 -7.80
N ASP A 147 0.45 -35.09 -8.06
CA ASP A 147 -0.57 -34.08 -8.34
C ASP A 147 -1.73 -34.76 -9.10
N GLU A 148 -3.00 -34.60 -8.69
CA GLU A 148 -4.15 -35.24 -9.37
C GLU A 148 -4.09 -35.02 -10.90
N ARG A 149 -3.44 -33.92 -11.32
CA ARG A 149 -3.10 -33.56 -12.69
C ARG A 149 -2.16 -34.55 -13.40
N THR A 150 -1.13 -35.01 -12.71
CA THR A 150 -0.20 -36.04 -13.20
C THR A 150 -0.93 -37.37 -13.36
N ALA A 151 -1.83 -37.70 -12.43
CA ALA A 151 -2.65 -38.90 -12.55
C ALA A 151 -3.61 -38.82 -13.75
N GLU A 152 -4.31 -37.70 -13.92
CA GLU A 152 -5.20 -37.45 -15.07
C GLU A 152 -4.43 -37.46 -16.40
N ALA A 153 -3.25 -36.84 -16.45
CA ALA A 153 -2.40 -36.85 -17.64
C ALA A 153 -1.87 -38.26 -17.95
N ASP A 154 -1.50 -39.04 -16.92
CA ASP A 154 -1.03 -40.42 -17.08
C ASP A 154 -2.16 -41.34 -17.57
N GLU A 155 -3.40 -41.16 -17.11
CA GLU A 155 -4.59 -41.88 -17.63
C GLU A 155 -4.86 -41.57 -19.11
N LEU A 156 -4.81 -40.28 -19.50
CA LEU A 156 -4.98 -39.87 -20.90
C LEU A 156 -3.87 -40.43 -21.80
N ARG A 157 -2.61 -40.45 -21.32
CA ARG A 157 -1.49 -41.11 -22.01
C ARG A 157 -1.71 -42.62 -22.14
N GLY A 158 -2.33 -43.26 -21.14
CA GLY A 158 -2.72 -44.67 -21.18
C GLY A 158 -3.70 -44.96 -22.32
N ARG A 159 -4.83 -44.24 -22.35
CA ARG A 159 -5.86 -44.38 -23.40
C ARG A 159 -5.31 -44.10 -24.80
N LEU A 160 -4.39 -43.14 -24.94
CA LEU A 160 -3.74 -42.82 -26.21
C LEU A 160 -2.90 -43.98 -26.77
N LYS A 161 -2.34 -44.84 -25.91
CA LYS A 161 -1.55 -46.00 -26.33
C LYS A 161 -2.42 -47.15 -26.82
N GLU A 162 -3.63 -47.28 -26.29
CA GLU A 162 -4.58 -48.35 -26.66
C GLU A 162 -5.25 -48.10 -28.02
N LEU A 163 -5.30 -46.84 -28.48
CA LEU A 163 -5.89 -46.47 -29.76
C LEU A 163 -4.87 -46.50 -30.91
N GLU A 164 -5.28 -47.09 -32.03
CA GLU A 164 -4.55 -47.07 -33.30
C GLU A 164 -4.78 -45.74 -34.04
N LEU A 165 -4.05 -44.72 -33.60
CA LEU A 165 -4.12 -43.37 -34.14
C LEU A 165 -3.08 -43.15 -35.24
N PRO A 166 -3.39 -42.35 -36.27
CA PRO A 166 -2.36 -41.81 -37.16
C PRO A 166 -1.30 -41.04 -36.39
N ASP A 167 -0.04 -41.15 -36.81
CA ASP A 167 1.11 -40.58 -36.09
C ASP A 167 0.99 -39.05 -35.85
N GLU A 168 0.44 -38.32 -36.82
CA GLU A 168 0.22 -36.87 -36.70
C GLU A 168 -0.76 -36.52 -35.57
N VAL A 169 -1.84 -37.32 -35.43
CA VAL A 169 -2.87 -37.13 -34.42
C VAL A 169 -2.33 -37.47 -33.05
N ARG A 170 -1.58 -38.58 -32.95
CA ARG A 170 -0.91 -39.00 -31.71
C ARG A 170 0.07 -37.96 -31.18
N GLN A 171 0.89 -37.37 -32.06
CA GLN A 171 1.83 -36.30 -31.66
C GLN A 171 1.11 -35.03 -31.17
N ARG A 172 -0.01 -34.66 -31.80
CA ARG A 172 -0.81 -33.50 -31.35
C ARG A 172 -1.48 -33.76 -30.01
N ALA A 173 -2.05 -34.94 -29.81
CA ALA A 173 -2.66 -35.33 -28.54
C ALA A 173 -1.63 -35.32 -27.39
N LEU A 174 -0.43 -35.85 -27.62
CA LEU A 174 0.67 -35.79 -26.64
C LEU A 174 1.03 -34.36 -26.24
N LYS A 175 1.14 -33.44 -27.20
CA LYS A 175 1.45 -32.03 -26.92
C LYS A 175 0.36 -31.35 -26.09
N GLU A 176 -0.90 -31.63 -26.39
CA GLU A 176 -2.02 -31.06 -25.61
C GLU A 176 -2.14 -31.69 -24.22
N ILE A 177 -1.81 -32.97 -24.03
CA ILE A 177 -1.72 -33.61 -22.70
C ILE A 177 -0.61 -32.97 -21.86
N ASP A 178 0.58 -32.77 -22.43
CA ASP A 178 1.70 -32.09 -21.75
C ASP A 178 1.37 -30.64 -21.40
N ARG A 179 0.60 -29.96 -22.27
CA ARG A 179 0.11 -28.60 -22.02
C ARG A 179 -0.93 -28.60 -20.89
N LEU A 180 -1.84 -29.57 -20.89
CA LEU A 180 -2.84 -29.75 -19.85
C LEU A 180 -2.18 -29.95 -18.48
N GLU A 181 -1.15 -30.79 -18.37
CA GLU A 181 -0.40 -31.06 -17.14
C GLU A 181 0.19 -29.77 -16.51
N LYS A 182 0.65 -28.82 -17.33
CA LYS A 182 1.34 -27.59 -16.87
C LYS A 182 0.40 -26.41 -16.56
N MET A 183 -0.87 -26.47 -16.97
CA MET A 183 -1.81 -25.37 -16.77
C MET A 183 -2.38 -25.30 -15.34
N PRO A 184 -2.80 -24.12 -14.83
CA PRO A 184 -3.59 -24.05 -13.61
C PRO A 184 -5.05 -24.49 -13.84
N PRO A 185 -5.68 -25.28 -12.95
CA PRO A 185 -7.01 -25.87 -13.17
C PRO A 185 -8.16 -24.85 -13.17
N LEU A 186 -7.94 -23.67 -12.57
CA LEU A 186 -8.94 -22.59 -12.50
C LEU A 186 -9.04 -21.76 -13.79
N VAL A 187 -8.23 -22.06 -14.81
CA VAL A 187 -8.23 -21.33 -16.09
C VAL A 187 -9.21 -22.00 -17.05
N ALA A 188 -10.07 -21.20 -17.68
CA ALA A 188 -11.08 -21.69 -18.63
C ALA A 188 -10.46 -22.51 -19.78
N GLU A 189 -9.22 -22.22 -20.17
CA GLU A 189 -8.48 -22.96 -21.21
C GLU A 189 -8.28 -24.44 -20.85
N ALA A 190 -8.09 -24.79 -19.57
CA ALA A 190 -7.85 -26.17 -19.17
C ALA A 190 -9.06 -27.08 -19.46
N VAL A 191 -10.28 -26.55 -19.26
CA VAL A 191 -11.53 -27.27 -19.58
C VAL A 191 -11.67 -27.50 -21.08
N VAL A 192 -11.28 -26.52 -21.90
CA VAL A 192 -11.33 -26.63 -23.36
C VAL A 192 -10.36 -27.70 -23.87
N VAL A 193 -9.13 -27.71 -23.37
CA VAL A 193 -8.11 -28.71 -23.75
C VAL A 193 -8.55 -30.11 -23.32
N ARG A 194 -9.09 -30.26 -22.11
CA ARG A 194 -9.64 -31.55 -21.64
C ARG A 194 -10.75 -32.07 -22.54
N ASN A 195 -11.75 -31.23 -22.83
CA ASN A 195 -12.88 -31.60 -23.69
C ASN A 195 -12.42 -31.98 -25.10
N TYR A 196 -11.42 -31.28 -25.64
CA TYR A 196 -10.82 -31.62 -26.93
C TYR A 196 -10.15 -32.99 -26.91
N LEU A 197 -9.36 -33.29 -25.88
CA LEU A 197 -8.70 -34.59 -25.71
C LEU A 197 -9.72 -35.73 -25.55
N ASP A 198 -10.78 -35.52 -24.77
CA ASP A 198 -11.85 -36.51 -24.60
C ASP A 198 -12.62 -36.77 -25.90
N TRP A 199 -12.90 -35.73 -26.68
CA TRP A 199 -13.49 -35.88 -28.01
C TRP A 199 -12.57 -36.68 -28.94
N LEU A 200 -11.30 -36.31 -28.98
CA LEU A 200 -10.33 -36.96 -29.86
C LEU A 200 -10.13 -38.44 -29.53
N LEU A 201 -10.16 -38.80 -28.23
CA LEU A 201 -10.03 -40.18 -27.75
C LEU A 201 -11.33 -41.00 -27.82
N SER A 202 -12.49 -40.36 -28.00
CA SER A 202 -13.78 -41.07 -28.10
C SER A 202 -14.19 -41.39 -29.54
N LEU A 203 -13.47 -40.88 -30.53
CA LEU A 203 -13.71 -41.22 -31.93
C LEU A 203 -13.33 -42.68 -32.23
N PRO A 204 -14.13 -43.39 -33.05
CA PRO A 204 -13.91 -44.81 -33.36
C PRO A 204 -12.82 -44.96 -34.45
N TRP A 205 -11.58 -44.62 -34.09
CA TRP A 205 -10.43 -44.73 -34.98
C TRP A 205 -10.25 -46.17 -35.47
N GLY A 206 -10.10 -46.33 -36.79
CA GLY A 206 -9.92 -47.66 -37.40
C GLY A 206 -11.20 -48.50 -37.52
N VAL A 207 -12.36 -48.00 -37.07
CA VAL A 207 -13.65 -48.66 -37.26
C VAL A 207 -14.37 -48.01 -38.43
N PHE A 208 -14.58 -48.79 -39.49
CA PHE A 208 -15.30 -48.37 -40.68
C PHE A 208 -16.53 -49.26 -40.86
N THR A 209 -17.64 -48.67 -41.30
CA THR A 209 -18.83 -49.43 -41.72
C THR A 209 -18.69 -49.81 -43.19
N ASP A 210 -19.18 -50.99 -43.57
CA ASP A 210 -19.29 -51.37 -44.98
C ASP A 210 -20.32 -50.48 -45.69
N ASP A 211 -19.88 -49.88 -46.80
CA ASP A 211 -20.66 -48.90 -47.55
C ASP A 211 -21.63 -49.61 -48.51
N HIS A 212 -22.92 -49.36 -48.39
CA HIS A 212 -23.95 -49.91 -49.27
C HIS A 212 -24.35 -48.86 -50.32
N LEU A 213 -23.71 -48.92 -51.49
CA LEU A 213 -23.92 -48.02 -52.62
C LEU A 213 -25.08 -48.46 -53.55
N ASP A 214 -26.14 -49.08 -53.01
CA ASP A 214 -27.30 -49.48 -53.78
C ASP A 214 -28.46 -48.48 -53.56
N LEU A 215 -28.67 -47.60 -54.55
CA LEU A 215 -29.67 -46.54 -54.50
C LEU A 215 -31.12 -47.05 -54.62
N ASP A 216 -31.31 -48.32 -55.02
CA ASP A 216 -32.63 -48.95 -55.16
C ASP A 216 -33.11 -49.65 -53.87
N ALA A 217 -32.28 -49.73 -52.83
CA ALA A 217 -32.59 -50.38 -51.56
C ALA A 217 -32.85 -49.41 -50.38
N ALA A 218 -33.14 -48.14 -50.67
CA ALA A 218 -33.47 -47.11 -49.67
C ALA A 218 -34.99 -47.00 -49.40
#